data_AF-A0A0H3CVH5-F1
#
_entry.id   AF-A0A0H3CVH5-F1
#
_cell.length_a   1.000
_cell.length_b   1.000
_cell.length_c   1.000
_cell.angle_alpha   90.00
_cell.angle_beta   90.00
_cell.angle_gamma   90.00
#
_symmetry.space_group_name_H-M   'P 1'
#
loop_
_entity.id
_entity.type
_entity.pdbx_description
1 polymer ?
#
loop_
_entity_poly.entity_id
_entity_poly.type
_entity_poly.pdbx_seq_one_letter_code
_entity_poly.pdbx_strand_id
1 'polypeptide(L)'
;MIAAPGLVIGLAAGLRGWVLAGMAPLLSYAAGGLTGPWAAAAGLSFTPLTYAVSTVVFAAIAFGVRRWTVRHRRPAPDPGLWARRGHLAVLAGLLFATATGTAAALLGLGRIGALPQGFDAVYHGNAVRYIAATGDGSLFGTGHVNWYGDAAPVFYPNAYHLLAAVTYRLGGVSIPETL
;
A
#
# COMPACT_ATOMS: atom_id res chain seq x y z
N MET A 1 -7.98 -4.54 -2.76
CA MET A 1 -7.35 -5.16 -1.57
C MET A 1 -6.36 -4.25 -0.86
N ILE A 2 -5.59 -3.43 -1.58
CA ILE A 2 -4.53 -2.57 -1.02
C ILE A 2 -4.99 -1.70 0.15
N ALA A 3 -6.18 -1.10 0.12
CA ALA A 3 -6.64 -0.23 1.21
C ALA A 3 -7.19 -0.96 2.44
N ALA A 4 -7.54 -2.25 2.34
CA ALA A 4 -8.23 -2.97 3.41
C ALA A 4 -7.40 -3.09 4.70
N PRO A 5 -6.09 -3.43 4.65
CA PRO A 5 -5.23 -3.43 5.84
C PRO A 5 -5.21 -2.09 6.58
N GLY A 6 -5.01 -0.99 5.85
CA GLY A 6 -4.98 0.34 6.43
C GLY A 6 -6.34 0.84 6.90
N LEU A 7 -7.45 0.37 6.32
CA LEU A 7 -8.77 0.58 6.89
C LEU A 7 -8.88 -0.08 8.27
N VAL A 8 -8.44 -1.32 8.44
CA VAL A 8 -8.46 -2.02 9.73
C VAL A 8 -7.59 -1.28 10.75
N ILE A 9 -6.36 -0.92 10.39
CA ILE A 9 -5.43 -0.19 11.25
C ILE A 9 -5.99 1.19 11.60
N GLY A 10 -6.49 1.94 10.62
CA GLY A 10 -7.07 3.26 10.83
C GLY A 10 -8.34 3.23 11.69
N LEU A 11 -9.21 2.23 11.50
CA LEU A 11 -10.38 2.03 12.35
C LEU A 11 -10.00 1.75 13.80
N ALA A 12 -8.97 0.93 14.03
CA ALA A 12 -8.40 0.62 15.34
C ALA A 12 -7.76 1.86 16.00
N ALA A 13 -7.10 2.70 15.20
CA ALA A 13 -6.60 4.02 15.59
C ALA A 13 -7.73 5.04 15.86
N GLY A 14 -9.00 4.70 15.60
CA GLY A 14 -10.15 5.56 15.83
C GLY A 14 -10.43 6.58 14.72
N LEU A 15 -9.76 6.47 13.56
CA LEU A 15 -10.02 7.31 12.40
C LEU A 15 -11.40 6.99 11.79
N ARG A 16 -12.07 8.00 11.25
CA ARG A 16 -13.40 7.90 10.62
C ARG A 16 -13.49 8.84 9.41
N GLY A 17 -14.53 8.65 8.60
CA GLY A 17 -14.86 9.53 7.47
C GLY A 17 -13.73 9.66 6.45
N TRP A 18 -13.56 10.87 5.89
CA TRP A 18 -12.56 11.15 4.86
C TRP A 18 -11.11 11.00 5.32
N VAL A 19 -10.84 11.23 6.61
CA VAL A 19 -9.50 10.99 7.17
C VAL A 19 -9.15 9.51 7.11
N LEU A 20 -10.08 8.63 7.48
CA LEU A 20 -9.88 7.19 7.35
C LEU A 20 -9.68 6.79 5.88
N ALA A 21 -10.52 7.31 4.98
CA ALA A 21 -10.43 6.99 3.56
C ALA A 21 -9.07 7.42 2.96
N GLY A 22 -8.58 8.61 3.29
CA GLY A 22 -7.29 9.11 2.82
C GLY A 22 -6.08 8.41 3.46
N MET A 23 -6.19 8.01 4.73
CA MET A 23 -5.09 7.34 5.45
C MET A 23 -5.01 5.83 5.18
N ALA A 24 -6.09 5.20 4.75
CA ALA A 24 -6.12 3.76 4.47
C ALA A 24 -5.01 3.29 3.50
N PRO A 25 -4.80 3.89 2.30
CA PRO A 25 -3.68 3.48 1.46
C PRO A 25 -2.34 3.70 2.17
N LEU A 26 -2.11 4.86 2.78
CA LEU A 26 -0.86 5.18 3.47
C LEU A 26 -0.51 4.17 4.56
N LEU A 27 -1.48 3.82 5.42
CA LEU A 27 -1.30 2.86 6.51
C LEU A 27 -1.03 1.44 5.99
N SER A 28 -1.61 1.08 4.84
CA SER A 28 -1.35 -0.21 4.20
C SER A 28 0.09 -0.30 3.70
N TYR A 29 0.56 0.76 3.02
CA TYR A 29 1.97 0.86 2.59
C TYR A 29 2.94 0.87 3.77
N ALA A 30 2.60 1.59 4.85
CA ALA A 30 3.42 1.62 6.07
C ALA A 30 3.51 0.22 6.70
N ALA A 31 2.38 -0.49 6.84
CA ALA A 31 2.36 -1.84 7.36
C ALA A 31 3.20 -2.78 6.48
N GLY A 32 3.02 -2.75 5.15
CA GLY A 32 3.76 -3.62 4.23
C GLY A 32 5.26 -3.32 4.22
N GLY A 33 5.62 -2.04 4.06
CA GLY A 33 7.00 -1.56 4.02
C GLY A 33 7.78 -1.77 5.31
N LEU A 34 7.12 -1.86 6.47
CA LEU A 34 7.74 -2.31 7.71
C LEU A 34 7.79 -3.84 7.77
N THR A 35 6.71 -4.52 7.41
CA THR A 35 6.62 -5.99 7.53
C THR A 35 7.66 -6.70 6.67
N GLY A 36 7.86 -6.29 5.41
CA GLY A 36 8.79 -6.96 4.50
C GLY A 36 10.22 -7.05 5.07
N PRO A 37 10.87 -5.91 5.38
CA PRO A 37 12.24 -5.90 5.88
C PRO A 37 12.38 -6.59 7.24
N TRP A 38 11.43 -6.39 8.16
CA TRP A 38 11.46 -7.04 9.47
C TRP A 38 11.20 -8.55 9.40
N ALA A 39 10.32 -9.00 8.51
CA ALA A 39 10.11 -10.43 8.25
C ALA A 39 11.39 -11.06 7.68
N ALA A 40 12.02 -10.42 6.68
CA ALA A 40 13.27 -10.90 6.12
C ALA A 40 14.40 -10.97 7.16
N ALA A 41 14.54 -9.94 8.00
CA ALA A 41 15.50 -9.94 9.11
C ALA A 41 15.25 -11.06 10.14
N ALA A 42 13.98 -11.48 10.30
CA ALA A 42 13.58 -12.60 11.14
C ALA A 42 13.65 -13.97 10.41
N GLY A 43 14.11 -14.02 9.15
CA GLY A 43 14.15 -15.24 8.35
C GLY A 43 12.79 -15.73 7.86
N LEU A 44 11.77 -14.87 7.88
CA LEU A 44 10.40 -15.18 7.46
C LEU A 44 10.13 -14.66 6.04
N SER A 45 9.47 -15.49 5.23
CA SER A 45 8.98 -15.07 3.92
C SER A 45 7.85 -14.03 4.05
N PHE A 46 7.92 -13.00 3.23
CA PHE A 46 6.82 -12.07 3.02
C PHE A 46 5.74 -12.73 2.15
N THR A 47 4.59 -13.01 2.75
CA THR A 47 3.45 -13.65 2.09
C THR A 47 2.16 -12.89 2.42
N PRO A 48 1.04 -13.16 1.71
CA PRO A 48 -0.25 -12.61 2.10
C PRO A 48 -0.63 -12.90 3.56
N LEU A 49 -0.25 -14.08 4.08
CA LEU A 49 -0.48 -14.44 5.48
C LEU A 49 0.38 -13.61 6.43
N THR A 50 1.68 -13.49 6.16
CA THR A 50 2.60 -12.67 6.96
C THR A 50 2.12 -11.23 7.05
N TYR A 51 1.63 -10.68 5.93
CA TYR A 51 1.07 -9.33 5.87
C TYR A 51 -0.29 -9.20 6.57
N ALA A 52 -1.16 -10.21 6.50
CA ALA A 52 -2.41 -10.22 7.26
C ALA A 52 -2.16 -10.26 8.77
N VAL A 53 -1.23 -11.09 9.23
CA VAL A 53 -0.83 -11.16 10.65
C VAL A 53 -0.24 -9.84 11.11
N SER A 54 0.67 -9.24 10.34
CA SER A 54 1.26 -7.95 10.70
C SER A 54 0.22 -6.82 10.71
N THR A 55 -0.77 -6.86 9.83
CA THR A 55 -1.91 -5.94 9.85
C THR A 55 -2.66 -6.00 11.18
N VAL A 56 -2.93 -7.21 11.69
CA VAL A 56 -3.57 -7.40 13.01
C VAL A 56 -2.68 -6.85 14.13
N VAL A 57 -1.37 -7.09 14.06
CA VAL A 57 -0.40 -6.55 15.04
C VAL A 57 -0.40 -5.03 15.03
N PHE A 58 -0.28 -4.39 13.86
CA PHE A 58 -0.32 -2.92 13.76
C PHE A 58 -1.66 -2.34 14.21
N ALA A 59 -2.77 -3.02 13.92
CA ALA A 59 -4.10 -2.61 14.40
C ALA A 59 -4.19 -2.70 15.94
N ALA A 60 -3.65 -3.76 16.55
CA ALA A 60 -3.59 -3.91 18.00
C ALA A 60 -2.72 -2.84 18.66
N ILE A 61 -1.57 -2.53 18.07
CA ILE A 61 -0.69 -1.43 18.53
C ILE A 61 -1.44 -0.09 18.44
N ALA A 62 -2.05 0.21 17.30
CA ALA A 62 -2.81 1.44 17.09
C ALA A 62 -3.97 1.58 18.10
N PHE A 63 -4.68 0.48 18.37
CA PHE A 63 -5.73 0.43 19.38
C PHE A 63 -5.19 0.66 20.80
N GLY A 64 -4.07 0.03 21.17
CA GLY A 64 -3.42 0.19 22.46
C GLY A 64 -2.94 1.63 22.69
N VAL A 65 -2.26 2.20 21.70
CA VAL A 65 -1.83 3.61 21.72
C VAL A 65 -3.02 4.54 21.88
N ARG A 66 -4.09 4.34 21.10
CA ARG A 66 -5.34 5.11 21.25
C ARG A 66 -5.92 4.98 22.66
N ARG A 67 -5.99 3.77 23.20
CA ARG A 67 -6.58 3.48 24.53
C ARG A 67 -5.83 4.19 25.67
N TRP A 68 -4.53 4.41 25.52
CA TRP A 68 -3.69 5.10 26.51
C TRP A 68 -3.58 6.61 26.30
N THR A 69 -3.62 7.08 25.05
CA THR A 69 -3.45 8.50 24.73
C THR A 69 -4.76 9.28 24.75
N VAL A 70 -5.87 8.66 24.35
CA VAL A 70 -7.18 9.31 24.31
C VAL A 70 -7.79 9.26 25.71
N ARG A 71 -7.59 10.34 26.48
CA ARG A 71 -8.44 10.63 27.66
C ARG A 71 -9.86 10.94 27.17
N HIS A 72 -10.89 10.57 27.94
CA HIS A 72 -12.32 10.79 27.67
C HIS A 72 -12.70 12.28 27.55
N ARG A 73 -12.11 13.02 26.61
CA ARG A 73 -12.50 14.38 26.29
C ARG A 73 -13.67 14.31 25.33
N ARG A 74 -14.72 15.09 25.62
CA ARG A 74 -15.85 15.26 24.71
C ARG A 74 -15.29 15.77 23.36
N PRO A 75 -15.70 15.17 22.22
CA PRO A 75 -15.36 15.70 20.92
C PRO A 75 -15.77 17.18 20.86
N ALA A 76 -14.89 18.05 20.38
CA ALA A 76 -15.26 19.41 20.08
C ALA A 76 -16.39 19.40 19.03
N PRO A 77 -17.36 20.34 19.08
CA PRO A 77 -18.37 20.46 18.05
C PRO A 77 -17.72 20.54 16.67
N ASP A 78 -18.20 19.73 15.71
CA ASP A 78 -17.69 19.76 14.35
C ASP A 78 -17.96 21.16 13.76
N PRO A 79 -16.93 21.89 13.27
CA PRO A 79 -17.09 23.22 12.67
C PRO A 79 -17.98 23.23 11.41
N GLY A 80 -18.55 22.10 10.99
CA GLY A 80 -19.43 21.99 9.82
C GLY A 80 -18.67 21.93 8.50
N LEU A 81 -17.34 21.74 8.56
CA LEU A 81 -16.45 21.52 7.41
C LEU A 81 -16.95 20.34 6.55
N TRP A 82 -17.54 19.35 7.20
CA TRP A 82 -18.13 18.17 6.56
C TRP A 82 -19.66 18.28 6.39
N ALA A 83 -20.21 19.49 6.32
CA ALA A 83 -21.58 19.67 5.84
C ALA A 83 -21.71 19.11 4.40
N ARG A 84 -22.95 19.02 3.88
CA ARG A 84 -23.24 18.48 2.53
C ARG A 84 -22.31 19.04 1.44
N ARG A 85 -21.98 20.33 1.51
CA ARG A 85 -21.06 20.99 0.57
C ARG A 85 -19.64 20.44 0.62
N GLY A 86 -19.11 20.15 1.81
CA GLY A 86 -17.79 19.54 1.98
C GLY A 86 -17.71 18.14 1.38
N HIS A 87 -18.74 17.30 1.62
CA HIS A 87 -18.83 15.99 0.97
C HIS A 87 -18.91 16.08 -0.55
N LEU A 88 -19.71 17.01 -1.08
CA LEU A 88 -19.81 17.23 -2.52
C LEU A 88 -18.48 17.72 -3.12
N ALA A 89 -17.74 18.59 -2.43
CA ALA A 89 -16.44 19.07 -2.88
C ALA A 89 -15.41 17.93 -2.93
N VAL A 90 -15.36 17.06 -1.91
CA VAL A 90 -14.48 15.87 -1.93
C VAL A 90 -14.87 14.93 -3.07
N LEU A 91 -16.17 14.65 -3.25
CA LEU A 91 -16.65 13.79 -4.33
C LEU A 91 -16.28 14.36 -5.71
N ALA A 92 -16.51 15.66 -5.93
CA ALA A 92 -16.14 16.32 -7.17
C ALA A 92 -14.63 16.24 -7.43
N GLY A 93 -13.81 16.47 -6.40
CA GLY A 93 -12.35 16.32 -6.49
C GLY A 93 -11.91 14.89 -6.82
N LEU A 94 -12.51 13.88 -6.17
CA LEU A 94 -12.25 12.47 -6.45
C LEU A 94 -12.62 12.08 -7.88
N LEU A 95 -13.80 12.50 -8.34
CA LEU A 95 -14.24 12.24 -9.72
C LEU A 95 -13.31 12.90 -10.73
N PHE A 96 -12.93 14.16 -10.51
CA PHE A 96 -12.01 14.88 -11.38
C PHE A 96 -10.62 14.22 -11.43
N ALA A 97 -10.05 13.89 -10.27
CA ALA A 97 -8.74 13.23 -10.19
C ALA A 97 -8.77 11.83 -10.82
N THR A 98 -9.84 11.07 -10.59
CA THR A 98 -10.01 9.73 -11.18
C THR A 98 -10.15 9.81 -12.70
N ALA A 99 -10.98 10.73 -13.21
CA ALA A 99 -11.19 10.90 -14.63
C ALA A 99 -9.90 11.33 -15.36
N THR A 100 -9.21 12.35 -14.84
CA THR A 100 -7.98 12.87 -15.45
C THR A 100 -6.83 11.86 -15.34
N GLY A 101 -6.67 11.19 -14.18
CA GLY A 101 -5.66 10.14 -13.99
C GLY A 101 -5.90 8.93 -14.89
N THR A 102 -7.15 8.47 -15.01
CA THR A 102 -7.51 7.35 -15.89
C THR A 102 -7.28 7.71 -17.36
N ALA A 103 -7.68 8.92 -17.78
CA ALA A 103 -7.43 9.39 -19.15
C ALA A 103 -5.93 9.44 -19.46
N ALA A 104 -5.12 10.00 -18.56
CA ALA A 104 -3.67 10.05 -18.72
C ALA A 104 -3.05 8.65 -18.81
N ALA A 105 -3.47 7.71 -17.95
CA ALA A 105 -3.00 6.33 -17.97
C ALA A 105 -3.37 5.61 -19.27
N LEU A 106 -4.61 5.75 -19.74
CA LEU A 106 -5.06 5.14 -21.00
C LEU A 106 -4.35 5.72 -22.22
N LEU A 107 -4.13 7.04 -22.25
CA LEU A 107 -3.40 7.70 -23.33
C LEU A 107 -1.92 7.29 -23.35
N GLY A 108 -1.30 7.12 -22.16
CA GLY A 108 0.10 6.70 -22.05
C GLY A 108 0.32 5.21 -22.33
N LEU A 109 -0.60 4.34 -21.89
CA LEU A 109 -0.46 2.88 -22.00
C LEU A 109 -1.13 2.29 -23.25
N GLY A 110 -2.08 3.00 -23.86
CA GLY A 110 -2.95 2.52 -24.93
C GLY A 110 -4.03 1.54 -24.47
N ARG A 111 -3.74 0.68 -23.48
CA ARG A 111 -4.71 -0.21 -22.82
C ARG A 111 -4.31 -0.52 -21.38
N ILE A 112 -5.30 -0.88 -20.56
CA ILE A 112 -5.08 -1.43 -19.22
C ILE A 112 -4.46 -2.83 -19.34
N GLY A 113 -3.57 -3.19 -18.42
CA GLY A 113 -2.89 -4.49 -18.39
C GLY A 113 -1.70 -4.60 -19.35
N ALA A 114 -1.28 -3.50 -19.99
CA ALA A 114 0.01 -3.42 -20.67
C ALA A 114 1.11 -3.05 -19.66
N LEU A 115 2.27 -3.71 -19.76
CA LEU A 115 3.49 -3.28 -19.07
C LEU A 115 4.10 -2.11 -19.87
N PRO A 116 4.11 -0.86 -19.35
CA PRO A 116 4.80 0.23 -20.02
C PRO A 116 6.26 -0.17 -20.25
N GLN A 117 6.77 0.05 -21.46
CA GLN A 117 8.16 -0.28 -21.83
C GLN A 117 9.14 0.86 -21.58
N GLY A 118 8.66 1.99 -21.04
CA GLY A 118 9.49 3.13 -20.67
C GLY A 118 10.06 3.00 -19.26
N PHE A 119 11.23 3.61 -19.06
CA PHE A 119 11.91 3.75 -17.77
C PHE A 119 12.05 2.42 -17.01
N ASP A 120 11.63 2.38 -15.75
CA ASP A 120 11.83 1.29 -14.79
C ASP A 120 10.58 0.38 -14.65
N ALA A 121 9.58 0.52 -15.51
CA ALA A 121 8.36 -0.28 -15.44
C ALA A 121 8.61 -1.79 -15.53
N VAL A 122 9.55 -2.22 -16.36
CA VAL A 122 9.97 -3.64 -16.46
C VAL A 122 10.61 -4.11 -15.14
N TYR A 123 11.40 -3.24 -14.50
CA TYR A 123 11.95 -3.52 -13.16
C TYR A 123 10.83 -3.70 -12.14
N HIS A 124 9.83 -2.81 -12.10
CA HIS A 124 8.70 -2.94 -11.18
C HIS A 124 7.96 -4.27 -11.35
N GLY A 125 7.68 -4.68 -12.59
CA GLY A 125 7.04 -5.97 -12.87
C GLY A 125 7.90 -7.16 -12.41
N ASN A 126 9.20 -7.15 -12.71
CA ASN A 126 10.12 -8.21 -12.31
C ASN A 126 10.30 -8.28 -10.78
N ALA A 127 10.35 -7.14 -10.10
CA ALA A 127 10.45 -7.07 -8.66
C ALA A 127 9.19 -7.63 -7.97
N VAL A 128 7.98 -7.31 -8.48
CA VAL A 128 6.72 -7.91 -8.00
C VAL A 128 6.72 -9.43 -8.21
N ARG A 129 7.13 -9.90 -9.39
CA ARG A 129 7.27 -11.34 -9.67
C ARG A 129 8.22 -12.02 -8.69
N TYR A 130 9.39 -11.42 -8.48
CA TYR A 130 10.44 -11.94 -7.62
C TYR A 130 9.95 -12.10 -6.18
N ILE A 131 9.42 -11.02 -5.59
CA ILE A 131 8.85 -11.06 -4.22
C ILE A 131 7.75 -12.11 -4.12
N ALA A 132 6.86 -12.20 -5.12
CA ALA A 132 5.77 -13.17 -5.09
C ALA A 132 6.26 -14.63 -5.13
N ALA A 133 7.36 -14.88 -5.85
CA ALA A 133 7.94 -16.22 -6.02
C ALA A 133 8.85 -16.63 -4.84
N THR A 134 9.67 -15.72 -4.33
CA THR A 134 10.68 -16.01 -3.30
C THR A 134 10.21 -15.68 -1.89
N GLY A 135 9.25 -14.75 -1.75
CA GLY A 135 8.88 -14.15 -0.47
C GLY A 135 9.97 -13.25 0.12
N ASP A 136 11.00 -12.88 -0.65
CA ASP A 136 12.05 -11.98 -0.18
C ASP A 136 11.52 -10.55 -0.08
N GLY A 137 11.10 -10.17 1.13
CA GLY A 137 10.62 -8.83 1.43
C GLY A 137 11.70 -7.83 1.84
N SER A 138 12.98 -8.21 1.76
CA SER A 138 14.09 -7.37 2.20
C SER A 138 14.25 -6.13 1.30
N LEU A 139 14.88 -5.09 1.85
CA LEU A 139 15.19 -3.86 1.10
C LEU A 139 16.29 -4.05 0.04
N PHE A 140 16.82 -5.27 -0.10
CA PHE A 140 17.91 -5.61 -1.00
C PHE A 140 17.53 -6.69 -2.03
N GLY A 141 16.45 -7.44 -1.78
CA GLY A 141 16.03 -8.56 -2.61
C GLY A 141 15.75 -8.20 -4.06
N THR A 142 15.14 -7.04 -4.31
CA THR A 142 14.86 -6.57 -5.67
C THR A 142 16.13 -6.17 -6.44
N GLY A 143 17.29 -6.08 -5.78
CA GLY A 143 18.58 -5.94 -6.46
C GLY A 143 18.86 -7.09 -7.43
N HIS A 144 18.38 -8.30 -7.13
CA HIS A 144 18.59 -9.48 -7.98
C HIS A 144 17.89 -9.43 -9.35
N VAL A 145 16.95 -8.51 -9.56
CA VAL A 145 16.17 -8.44 -10.82
C VAL A 145 16.62 -7.35 -11.79
N ASN A 146 17.48 -6.43 -11.36
CA ASN A 146 17.90 -5.29 -12.20
C ASN A 146 19.36 -4.86 -11.99
N TRP A 147 20.08 -5.50 -11.06
CA TRP A 147 21.49 -5.26 -10.80
C TRP A 147 22.28 -6.55 -11.03
N TYR A 148 22.88 -6.67 -12.22
CA TYR A 148 23.59 -7.87 -12.65
C TYR A 148 25.09 -7.76 -12.35
N GLY A 149 25.71 -8.82 -11.80
CA GLY A 149 27.16 -8.94 -11.56
C GLY A 149 27.52 -9.17 -10.09
N ASP A 150 28.82 -9.13 -9.77
CA ASP A 150 29.37 -9.34 -8.42
C ASP A 150 29.16 -8.14 -7.47
N ALA A 151 28.31 -7.19 -7.86
CA ALA A 151 28.01 -6.02 -7.05
C ALA A 151 27.09 -6.42 -5.89
N ALA A 152 27.34 -5.84 -4.71
CA ALA A 152 26.45 -6.01 -3.56
C ALA A 152 25.02 -5.60 -3.91
N PRO A 153 23.99 -6.31 -3.40
CA PRO A 153 22.60 -5.95 -3.60
C PRO A 153 22.35 -4.47 -3.24
N VAL A 154 21.66 -3.75 -4.13
CA VAL A 154 21.38 -2.32 -3.94
C VAL A 154 20.11 -2.15 -3.10
N PHE A 155 20.16 -1.21 -2.17
CA PHE A 155 19.00 -0.81 -1.39
C PHE A 155 17.89 -0.24 -2.30
N TYR A 156 16.65 -0.70 -2.09
CA TYR A 156 15.48 -0.13 -2.73
C TYR A 156 14.25 -0.15 -1.80
N PRO A 157 13.57 0.99 -1.58
CA PRO A 157 12.33 1.02 -0.79
C PRO A 157 11.20 0.29 -1.53
N ASN A 158 10.79 -0.88 -1.04
CA ASN A 158 9.99 -1.84 -1.79
C ASN A 158 8.51 -1.95 -1.36
N ALA A 159 7.99 -1.02 -0.55
CA ALA A 159 6.62 -1.09 -0.02
C ALA A 159 5.55 -1.23 -1.12
N TYR A 160 5.73 -0.53 -2.23
CA TYR A 160 4.92 -0.66 -3.44
C TYR A 160 4.93 -2.09 -3.99
N HIS A 161 6.11 -2.66 -4.22
CA HIS A 161 6.27 -4.00 -4.76
C HIS A 161 5.71 -5.07 -3.83
N LEU A 162 5.84 -4.90 -2.52
CA LEU A 162 5.28 -5.80 -1.51
C LEU A 162 3.74 -5.87 -1.60
N LEU A 163 3.07 -4.72 -1.67
CA LEU A 163 1.62 -4.65 -1.79
C LEU A 163 1.11 -5.15 -3.14
N ALA A 164 1.83 -4.84 -4.22
CA ALA A 164 1.54 -5.39 -5.55
C ALA A 164 1.71 -6.92 -5.58
N ALA A 165 2.75 -7.47 -4.93
CA ALA A 165 2.95 -8.92 -4.83
C ALA A 165 1.83 -9.62 -4.03
N VAL A 166 1.34 -9.02 -2.94
CA VAL A 166 0.16 -9.54 -2.22
C VAL A 166 -1.07 -9.50 -3.12
N THR A 167 -1.29 -8.40 -3.85
CA THR A 167 -2.42 -8.25 -4.77
C THR A 167 -2.35 -9.29 -5.89
N TYR A 168 -1.17 -9.51 -6.46
CA TYR A 168 -0.92 -10.55 -7.46
C TYR A 168 -1.26 -11.95 -6.93
N ARG A 169 -0.76 -12.29 -5.73
CA ARG A 169 -0.98 -13.61 -5.12
C ARG A 169 -2.42 -13.88 -4.68
N LEU A 170 -3.19 -12.84 -4.35
CA LEU A 170 -4.58 -12.98 -3.89
C LEU A 170 -5.62 -12.78 -5.00
N GLY A 171 -5.32 -11.91 -5.97
CA GLY A 171 -6.30 -11.43 -6.95
C GLY A 171 -6.42 -12.27 -8.20
N GLY A 172 -5.49 -13.18 -8.48
CA GLY A 172 -5.45 -13.96 -9.73
C GLY A 172 -5.26 -13.09 -10.99
N VAL A 173 -4.91 -11.81 -10.80
CA VAL A 173 -4.64 -10.84 -11.86
C VAL A 173 -3.22 -11.00 -12.39
N SER A 174 -2.96 -10.50 -13.60
CA SER A 174 -1.61 -10.42 -14.14
C SER A 174 -0.75 -9.39 -13.39
N ILE A 175 0.57 -9.52 -13.47
CA ILE A 175 1.48 -8.54 -12.85
C ILE A 175 1.26 -7.12 -13.37
N PRO A 176 1.12 -6.86 -14.69
CA PRO A 176 0.81 -5.52 -15.18
C PRO A 176 -0.42 -4.88 -14.53
N GLU A 177 -1.44 -5.67 -14.20
CA GLU A 177 -2.67 -5.19 -13.56
C GLU A 177 -2.51 -4.86 -12.08
N THR A 178 -1.37 -5.23 -11.48
CA THR A 178 -1.03 -4.88 -10.09
C THR A 178 -0.18 -3.63 -9.95
N LEU A 179 0.29 -3.07 -11.06
CA LEU A 179 1.20 -1.92 -11.09
C LEU A 179 0.47 -0.57 -11.03
#